data_AF-A0AAI9TEE9-F1
#
_entry.id   AF-A0AAI9TEE9-F1
#
_cell.length_a   1.000
_cell.length_b   1.000
_cell.length_c   1.000
_cell.angle_alpha   90.00
_cell.angle_beta   90.00
_cell.angle_gamma   90.00
#
_symmetry.space_group_name_H-M   'P 1'
#
loop_
_entity.id
_entity.type
_entity.pdbx_description
1 polymer ?
#
loop_
_entity_poly.entity_id
_entity_poly.type
_entity_poly.pdbx_seq_one_letter_code
_entity_poly.pdbx_strand_id
1 'polypeptide(L)'
;MEIEKRELEIEQNKFNLAKNECEIKERIEKLQDVENEFDLNGPDIIRRAISKKFQSGMVGTIEDELKQGKDMNSLQRYRYERHVYEQDLEAKEDRLADFLDVETRLREIAQREICLIEQYKYDPEKLEDELKTTTKEYKRFEHEWRMIRQSFDGPLERAFDYWRSNPKWYMHRVLRDDCARMGGCCGRDCGCCLRRRPDQTDRRTVGHCTVECGCCKEARGFELSEDDKEYFAMRYAVSEDGNKGLDLKDLQLKSLGMQNQHLQQALTKEAMKEDLIRYEFSDGAVEEFERYIFEDDTIDDDEAEFTDDECPPVEEEDPYYRRICLASIWGLVDGNFEDPFDLIDEAPICDPTWQFVGNKLVAQEENDSVMSETVW
;
A
#
# COMPACT_ATOMS: atom_id res chain seq x y z
N MET A 1 17.93 -22.55 -65.68
CA MET A 1 16.62 -22.67 -65.01
C MET A 1 16.60 -23.68 -63.86
N GLU A 2 16.83 -24.99 -64.08
CA GLU A 2 16.74 -25.97 -62.97
C GLU A 2 17.94 -25.91 -62.00
N ILE A 3 19.13 -25.56 -62.50
CA ILE A 3 20.33 -25.33 -61.67
C ILE A 3 20.16 -24.07 -60.80
N GLU A 4 19.72 -22.96 -61.40
CA GLU A 4 19.48 -21.68 -60.69
C GLU A 4 18.42 -21.83 -59.59
N LYS A 5 17.38 -22.65 -59.82
CA LYS A 5 16.37 -22.94 -58.79
C LYS A 5 16.97 -23.72 -57.61
N ARG A 6 17.84 -24.69 -57.87
CA ARG A 6 18.56 -25.43 -56.81
C ARG A 6 19.53 -24.54 -56.06
N GLU A 7 20.22 -23.61 -56.73
CA GLU A 7 21.11 -22.65 -56.10
C GLU A 7 20.35 -21.73 -55.14
N LEU A 8 19.18 -21.21 -55.57
CA LEU A 8 18.32 -20.38 -54.73
C LEU A 8 17.78 -21.15 -53.50
N GLU A 9 17.36 -22.41 -53.68
CA GLU A 9 16.94 -23.27 -52.57
C GLU A 9 18.08 -23.52 -51.57
N ILE A 10 19.32 -23.69 -52.06
CA ILE A 10 20.50 -23.86 -51.21
C ILE A 10 20.80 -22.58 -50.43
N GLU A 11 20.73 -21.40 -51.06
CA GLU A 11 20.94 -20.12 -50.38
C GLU A 11 19.89 -19.86 -49.30
N GLN A 12 18.62 -20.14 -49.60
CA GLN A 12 17.53 -19.97 -48.63
C GLN A 12 17.69 -20.94 -47.44
N ASN A 13 18.10 -22.18 -47.69
CA ASN A 13 18.38 -23.14 -46.63
C ASN A 13 19.58 -22.71 -45.77
N LYS A 14 20.64 -22.16 -46.38
CA LYS A 14 21.79 -21.60 -45.64
C LYS A 14 21.38 -20.43 -44.75
N PHE A 15 20.54 -19.53 -45.26
CA PHE A 15 20.03 -18.39 -44.49
C PHE A 15 19.20 -18.87 -43.29
N ASN A 16 18.29 -19.82 -43.50
CA ASN A 16 17.47 -20.37 -42.42
C ASN A 16 18.32 -21.11 -41.36
N LEU A 17 19.34 -21.85 -41.79
CA LEU A 17 20.28 -22.51 -40.87
C LEU A 17 21.06 -21.49 -40.03
N ALA A 18 21.56 -20.42 -40.63
CA ALA A 18 22.28 -19.36 -39.92
C ALA A 18 21.39 -18.64 -38.90
N LYS A 19 20.11 -18.40 -39.25
CA LYS A 19 19.13 -17.84 -38.32
C LYS A 19 18.89 -18.76 -37.12
N ASN A 20 18.64 -20.05 -37.37
CA ASN A 20 18.42 -21.02 -36.31
C ASN A 20 19.67 -21.18 -35.42
N GLU A 21 20.88 -21.13 -36.00
CA GLU A 21 22.12 -21.16 -35.25
C GLU A 21 22.24 -19.96 -34.29
N CYS A 22 21.84 -18.76 -34.73
CA CYS A 22 21.80 -17.57 -33.89
C CYS A 22 20.81 -17.73 -32.72
N GLU A 23 19.59 -18.21 -32.98
CA GLU A 23 18.57 -18.45 -31.96
C GLU A 23 19.00 -19.50 -30.93
N ILE A 24 19.72 -20.54 -31.36
CA ILE A 24 20.26 -21.57 -30.47
C ILE A 24 21.38 -21.00 -29.60
N LYS A 25 22.28 -20.18 -30.15
CA LYS A 25 23.36 -19.55 -29.37
C LYS A 25 22.82 -18.63 -28.28
N GLU A 26 21.83 -17.80 -28.61
CA GLU A 26 21.16 -16.92 -27.63
C GLU A 26 20.49 -17.73 -26.50
N ARG A 27 19.90 -18.89 -26.82
CA ARG A 27 19.32 -19.79 -25.82
C ARG A 27 20.39 -20.46 -24.94
N ILE A 28 21.52 -20.85 -25.51
CA ILE A 28 22.63 -21.43 -24.75
C ILE A 28 23.20 -20.41 -23.77
N GLU A 29 23.40 -19.17 -24.21
CA GLU A 29 23.89 -18.08 -23.35
C GLU A 29 22.93 -17.82 -22.17
N LYS A 30 21.62 -17.73 -22.45
CA LYS A 30 20.60 -17.62 -21.38
C LYS A 30 20.60 -18.78 -20.39
N LEU A 31 20.87 -20.00 -20.86
CA LEU A 31 20.95 -21.18 -19.99
C LEU A 31 22.23 -21.17 -19.16
N GLN A 32 23.35 -20.70 -19.72
CA GLN A 32 24.60 -20.53 -18.99
C GLN A 32 24.47 -19.47 -17.90
N ASP A 33 23.73 -18.38 -18.16
CA ASP A 33 23.44 -17.37 -17.14
C ASP A 33 22.63 -17.96 -15.96
N VAL A 34 21.61 -18.77 -16.25
CA VAL A 34 20.81 -19.46 -15.22
C VAL A 34 21.65 -20.50 -14.47
N GLU A 35 22.52 -21.24 -15.16
CA GLU A 35 23.43 -22.21 -14.54
C GLU A 35 24.43 -21.51 -13.61
N ASN A 36 25.00 -20.39 -14.03
CA ASN A 36 25.88 -19.56 -13.20
C ASN A 36 25.14 -18.99 -11.98
N GLU A 37 23.91 -18.51 -12.15
CA GLU A 37 23.07 -18.05 -11.03
C GLU A 37 22.76 -19.19 -10.05
N PHE A 38 22.49 -20.38 -10.58
CA PHE A 38 22.27 -21.57 -9.77
C PHE A 38 23.55 -22.09 -9.10
N ASP A 39 24.72 -21.96 -9.69
CA ASP A 39 25.96 -22.37 -9.04
C ASP A 39 26.36 -21.40 -7.93
N LEU A 40 26.09 -20.09 -8.12
CA LEU A 40 26.35 -19.06 -7.12
C LEU A 40 25.34 -19.09 -5.96
N ASN A 41 24.04 -19.26 -6.28
CA ASN A 41 22.94 -19.12 -5.31
C ASN A 41 22.13 -20.41 -5.10
N GLY A 42 22.46 -21.51 -5.75
CA GLY A 42 21.69 -22.76 -5.77
C GLY A 42 21.36 -23.33 -4.40
N PRO A 43 22.29 -23.36 -3.42
CA PRO A 43 21.98 -23.77 -2.06
C PRO A 43 20.86 -22.92 -1.44
N ASP A 44 20.83 -21.60 -1.71
CA ASP A 44 19.81 -20.69 -1.20
C ASP A 44 18.50 -20.77 -2.00
N ILE A 45 18.55 -20.99 -3.31
CA ILE A 45 17.36 -21.24 -4.15
C ILE A 45 16.67 -22.53 -3.70
N ILE A 46 17.44 -23.62 -3.51
CA ILE A 46 16.92 -24.91 -3.02
C ILE A 46 16.41 -24.76 -1.58
N ARG A 47 17.15 -24.10 -0.69
CA ARG A 47 16.72 -23.85 0.70
C ARG A 47 15.44 -23.02 0.76
N ARG A 48 15.31 -21.98 -0.07
CA ARG A 48 14.07 -21.19 -0.21
C ARG A 48 12.93 -22.04 -0.74
N ALA A 49 13.14 -22.87 -1.77
CA ALA A 49 12.10 -23.73 -2.32
C ALA A 49 11.63 -24.81 -1.33
N ILE A 50 12.56 -25.43 -0.59
CA ILE A 50 12.24 -26.40 0.47
C ILE A 50 11.51 -25.70 1.62
N SER A 51 11.98 -24.53 2.06
CA SER A 51 11.31 -23.73 3.10
C SER A 51 9.90 -23.33 2.67
N LYS A 52 9.71 -22.92 1.41
CA LYS A 52 8.39 -22.59 0.84
C LYS A 52 7.44 -23.78 0.88
N LYS A 53 7.89 -24.97 0.47
CA LYS A 53 7.08 -26.21 0.53
C LYS A 53 6.76 -26.62 1.96
N PHE A 54 7.74 -26.59 2.86
CA PHE A 54 7.54 -26.97 4.26
C PHE A 54 6.58 -26.02 4.98
N GLN A 55 6.79 -24.70 4.81
CA GLN A 55 5.91 -23.69 5.37
C GLN A 55 4.49 -23.77 4.79
N SER A 56 4.33 -23.98 3.47
CA SER A 56 2.99 -24.13 2.86
C SER A 56 2.17 -25.27 3.48
N GLY A 57 2.83 -26.34 3.96
CA GLY A 57 2.18 -27.44 4.67
C GLY A 57 1.81 -27.11 6.11
N MET A 58 2.53 -26.19 6.77
CA MET A 58 2.26 -25.72 8.13
C MET A 58 1.34 -24.49 8.21
N VAL A 59 1.11 -23.80 7.09
CA VAL A 59 0.29 -22.57 7.07
C VAL A 59 -1.14 -22.82 7.55
N GLY A 60 -1.74 -23.94 7.14
CA GLY A 60 -3.09 -24.30 7.60
C GLY A 60 -3.15 -24.52 9.10
N THR A 61 -2.15 -25.17 9.68
CA THR A 61 -2.19 -25.55 11.11
C THR A 61 -2.02 -24.34 12.02
N ILE A 62 -1.08 -23.43 11.71
CA ILE A 62 -0.84 -22.24 12.56
C ILE A 62 -2.02 -21.27 12.49
N GLU A 63 -2.55 -21.00 11.28
CA GLU A 63 -3.68 -20.09 11.15
C GLU A 63 -4.93 -20.63 11.87
N ASP A 64 -5.15 -21.95 11.82
CA ASP A 64 -6.27 -22.59 12.51
C ASP A 64 -6.08 -22.62 14.03
N GLU A 65 -4.86 -22.82 14.52
CA GLU A 65 -4.51 -22.70 15.94
C GLU A 65 -4.78 -21.28 16.48
N LEU A 66 -4.34 -20.25 15.76
CA LEU A 66 -4.56 -18.85 16.15
C LEU A 66 -6.05 -18.50 16.14
N LYS A 67 -6.79 -18.95 15.12
CA LYS A 67 -8.27 -18.82 15.07
C LYS A 67 -8.95 -19.48 16.26
N GLN A 68 -8.51 -20.67 16.66
CA GLN A 68 -9.07 -21.39 17.82
C GLN A 68 -8.71 -20.73 19.14
N GLY A 69 -7.49 -20.20 19.25
CA GLY A 69 -7.01 -19.43 20.40
C GLY A 69 -7.73 -18.10 20.60
N LYS A 70 -8.48 -17.62 19.59
CA LYS A 70 -9.19 -16.32 19.56
C LYS A 70 -8.26 -15.11 19.71
N ASP A 71 -6.97 -15.27 19.41
CA ASP A 71 -6.04 -14.16 19.34
C ASP A 71 -6.06 -13.57 17.93
N MET A 72 -6.98 -12.63 17.72
CA MET A 72 -7.24 -12.04 16.42
C MET A 72 -6.13 -11.09 15.97
N ASN A 73 -5.43 -10.44 16.90
CA ASN A 73 -4.26 -9.62 16.60
C ASN A 73 -3.14 -10.50 16.04
N SER A 74 -2.76 -11.57 16.75
CA SER A 74 -1.73 -12.50 16.28
C SER A 74 -2.10 -13.15 14.96
N LEU A 75 -3.38 -13.49 14.75
CA LEU A 75 -3.87 -14.02 13.47
C LEU A 75 -3.65 -13.02 12.32
N GLN A 76 -3.98 -11.75 12.50
CA GLN A 76 -3.80 -10.73 11.46
C GLN A 76 -2.33 -10.42 11.21
N ARG A 77 -1.50 -10.35 12.26
CA ARG A 77 -0.05 -10.20 12.13
C ARG A 77 0.58 -11.34 11.35
N TYR A 78 0.21 -12.57 11.68
CA TYR A 78 0.66 -13.76 10.95
C TYR A 78 0.32 -13.68 9.46
N ARG A 79 -0.90 -13.24 9.12
CA ARG A 79 -1.30 -13.07 7.71
C ARG A 79 -0.52 -11.96 7.00
N TYR A 80 -0.27 -10.84 7.68
CA TYR A 80 0.54 -9.74 7.15
C TYR A 80 1.98 -10.19 6.89
N GLU A 81 2.64 -10.77 7.90
CA GLU A 81 4.02 -11.28 7.78
C GLU A 81 4.14 -12.32 6.65
N ARG A 82 3.13 -13.19 6.53
CA ARG A 82 3.09 -14.19 5.47
C ARG A 82 2.93 -13.55 4.09
N HIS A 83 2.09 -12.53 3.97
CA HIS A 83 1.92 -11.79 2.72
C HIS A 83 3.21 -11.10 2.30
N VAL A 84 3.89 -10.38 3.21
CA VAL A 84 5.18 -9.74 2.93
C VAL A 84 6.19 -10.78 2.45
N TYR A 85 6.30 -11.90 3.15
CA TYR A 85 7.19 -13.00 2.76
C TYR A 85 6.85 -13.59 1.38
N GLU A 86 5.57 -13.73 1.04
CA GLU A 86 5.14 -14.24 -0.27
C GLU A 86 5.39 -13.23 -1.40
N GLN A 87 5.25 -11.94 -1.14
CA GLN A 87 5.62 -10.87 -2.08
C GLN A 87 7.11 -10.91 -2.42
N ASP A 88 7.98 -10.95 -1.40
CA ASP A 88 9.44 -11.01 -1.56
C ASP A 88 9.92 -12.23 -2.35
N LEU A 89 9.22 -13.36 -2.20
CA LEU A 89 9.58 -14.60 -2.88
C LEU A 89 9.09 -14.68 -4.32
N GLU A 90 7.94 -14.11 -4.62
CA GLU A 90 7.28 -14.27 -5.92
C GLU A 90 7.52 -13.08 -6.85
N ALA A 91 8.21 -12.03 -6.38
CA ALA A 91 8.37 -10.76 -7.07
C ALA A 91 7.01 -10.27 -7.62
N LYS A 92 5.97 -10.48 -6.82
CA LYS A 92 4.61 -10.07 -7.16
C LYS A 92 4.55 -8.54 -7.11
N GLU A 93 3.73 -7.97 -7.97
CA GLU A 93 3.45 -6.54 -7.95
C GLU A 93 2.62 -6.21 -6.71
N ASP A 94 3.13 -5.34 -5.83
CA ASP A 94 2.34 -4.83 -4.70
C ASP A 94 1.36 -3.78 -5.22
N ARG A 95 0.06 -4.14 -5.18
CA ARG A 95 -1.05 -3.28 -5.63
C ARG A 95 -1.84 -2.71 -4.45
N LEU A 96 -1.33 -2.79 -3.22
CA LEU A 96 -2.00 -2.25 -2.04
C LEU A 96 -2.12 -0.72 -2.08
N ALA A 97 -1.07 -0.03 -2.56
CA ALA A 97 -1.11 1.43 -2.75
C ALA A 97 -2.22 1.83 -3.72
N ASP A 98 -2.23 1.23 -4.92
CA ASP A 98 -3.25 1.46 -5.94
C ASP A 98 -4.66 1.15 -5.44
N PHE A 99 -4.80 0.07 -4.66
CA PHE A 99 -6.08 -0.29 -4.06
C PHE A 99 -6.60 0.83 -3.14
N LEU A 100 -5.75 1.34 -2.25
CA LEU A 100 -6.13 2.38 -1.29
C LEU A 100 -6.40 3.72 -1.98
N ASP A 101 -5.66 4.06 -3.04
CA ASP A 101 -5.92 5.27 -3.84
C ASP A 101 -7.28 5.19 -4.55
N VAL A 102 -7.60 4.02 -5.14
CA VAL A 102 -8.91 3.80 -5.77
C VAL A 102 -10.04 3.84 -4.73
N GLU A 103 -9.84 3.30 -3.53
CA GLU A 103 -10.82 3.44 -2.43
C GLU A 103 -11.01 4.89 -1.98
N THR A 104 -9.92 5.66 -1.86
CA THR A 104 -9.98 7.09 -1.54
C THR A 104 -10.75 7.84 -2.62
N ARG A 105 -10.49 7.55 -3.91
CA ARG A 105 -11.19 8.20 -5.02
C ARG A 105 -12.68 7.85 -5.07
N LEU A 106 -13.05 6.59 -4.85
CA LEU A 106 -14.46 6.19 -4.72
C LEU A 106 -15.16 6.95 -3.59
N ARG A 107 -14.46 7.17 -2.48
CA ARG A 107 -14.96 7.93 -1.34
C ARG A 107 -15.14 9.41 -1.67
N GLU A 108 -14.20 10.02 -2.38
CA GLU A 108 -14.33 11.41 -2.89
C GLU A 108 -15.55 11.58 -3.77
N ILE A 109 -15.71 10.70 -4.76
CA ILE A 109 -16.83 10.73 -5.71
C ILE A 109 -18.16 10.60 -4.96
N ALA A 110 -18.27 9.66 -4.02
CA ALA A 110 -19.49 9.49 -3.22
C ALA A 110 -19.78 10.70 -2.32
N GLN A 111 -18.74 11.34 -1.77
CA GLN A 111 -18.91 12.54 -0.95
C GLN A 111 -19.33 13.75 -1.78
N ARG A 112 -18.79 13.90 -2.99
CA ARG A 112 -19.23 14.90 -3.97
C ARG A 112 -20.66 14.66 -4.40
N GLU A 113 -21.04 13.40 -4.70
CA GLU A 113 -22.40 13.04 -5.09
C GLU A 113 -23.42 13.43 -4.02
N ILE A 114 -23.14 13.16 -2.72
CA ILE A 114 -24.00 13.59 -1.62
C ILE A 114 -24.18 15.12 -1.62
N CYS A 115 -23.09 15.87 -1.75
CA CYS A 115 -23.15 17.34 -1.82
C CYS A 115 -23.98 17.82 -3.01
N LEU A 116 -23.79 17.21 -4.18
CA LEU A 116 -24.52 17.55 -5.41
C LEU A 116 -26.00 17.24 -5.28
N ILE A 117 -26.39 16.10 -4.68
CA ILE A 117 -27.78 15.74 -4.42
C ILE A 117 -28.45 16.76 -3.49
N GLU A 118 -27.73 17.23 -2.47
CA GLU A 118 -28.24 18.27 -1.57
C GLU A 118 -28.47 19.59 -2.31
N GLN A 119 -27.55 19.98 -3.21
CA GLN A 119 -27.66 21.19 -4.02
C GLN A 119 -28.70 21.06 -5.15
N TYR A 120 -28.88 19.87 -5.72
CA TYR A 120 -29.83 19.57 -6.81
C TYR A 120 -31.27 19.89 -6.40
N LYS A 121 -31.58 19.82 -5.10
CA LYS A 121 -32.88 20.25 -4.56
C LYS A 121 -33.19 21.72 -4.82
N TYR A 122 -32.17 22.54 -5.06
CA TYR A 122 -32.29 23.99 -5.25
C TYR A 122 -32.09 24.41 -6.71
N ASP A 123 -31.18 23.76 -7.45
CA ASP A 123 -30.86 24.08 -8.85
C ASP A 123 -30.65 22.81 -9.70
N PRO A 124 -31.74 22.14 -10.10
CA PRO A 124 -31.65 20.84 -10.78
C PRO A 124 -31.09 20.94 -12.21
N GLU A 125 -31.42 22.01 -12.95
CA GLU A 125 -31.00 22.16 -14.35
C GLU A 125 -29.48 22.31 -14.49
N LYS A 126 -28.84 22.98 -13.53
CA LYS A 126 -27.39 23.20 -13.54
C LYS A 126 -26.59 21.96 -13.12
N LEU A 127 -27.15 21.12 -12.26
CA LEU A 127 -26.43 20.05 -11.57
C LEU A 127 -26.64 18.66 -12.18
N GLU A 128 -27.58 18.51 -13.12
CA GLU A 128 -27.85 17.23 -13.78
C GLU A 128 -26.63 16.67 -14.52
N ASP A 129 -25.93 17.49 -15.30
CA ASP A 129 -24.75 17.08 -16.06
C ASP A 129 -23.57 16.71 -15.14
N GLU A 130 -23.42 17.40 -14.02
CA GLU A 130 -22.38 17.13 -13.03
C GLU A 130 -22.64 15.81 -12.28
N LEU A 131 -23.88 15.55 -11.86
CA LEU A 131 -24.28 14.28 -11.26
C LEU A 131 -24.09 13.11 -12.23
N LYS A 132 -24.44 13.31 -13.51
CA LYS A 132 -24.25 12.30 -14.56
C LYS A 132 -22.78 12.00 -14.80
N THR A 133 -21.91 13.01 -14.74
CA THR A 133 -20.46 12.84 -14.87
C THR A 133 -19.91 12.10 -13.65
N THR A 134 -20.27 12.53 -12.44
CA THR A 134 -19.90 11.88 -11.17
C THR A 134 -20.30 10.40 -11.14
N THR A 135 -21.51 10.07 -11.60
CA THR A 135 -21.99 8.68 -11.71
C THR A 135 -21.15 7.83 -12.67
N LYS A 136 -20.70 8.41 -13.79
CA LYS A 136 -19.83 7.70 -14.75
C LYS A 136 -18.45 7.42 -14.16
N GLU A 137 -17.88 8.41 -13.47
CA GLU A 137 -16.60 8.25 -12.77
C GLU A 137 -16.68 7.19 -11.69
N TYR A 138 -17.76 7.20 -10.89
CA TYR A 138 -18.00 6.16 -9.88
C TYR A 138 -17.91 4.76 -10.47
N LYS A 139 -18.64 4.51 -11.57
CA LYS A 139 -18.65 3.19 -12.24
C LYS A 139 -17.29 2.79 -12.79
N ARG A 140 -16.49 3.76 -13.27
CA ARG A 140 -15.13 3.51 -13.74
C ARG A 140 -14.24 3.04 -12.60
N PHE A 141 -14.20 3.79 -11.49
CA PHE A 141 -13.37 3.44 -10.34
C PHE A 141 -13.88 2.19 -9.60
N GLU A 142 -15.20 1.93 -9.63
CA GLU A 142 -15.77 0.69 -9.09
C GLU A 142 -15.26 -0.54 -9.86
N HIS A 143 -15.14 -0.42 -11.19
CA HIS A 143 -14.57 -1.47 -12.02
C HIS A 143 -13.09 -1.68 -11.72
N GLU A 144 -12.32 -0.60 -11.62
CA GLU A 144 -10.89 -0.63 -11.28
C GLU A 144 -10.64 -1.25 -9.90
N TRP A 145 -11.42 -0.85 -8.90
CA TRP A 145 -11.41 -1.43 -7.56
C TRP A 145 -11.62 -2.94 -7.62
N ARG A 146 -12.59 -3.40 -8.42
CA ARG A 146 -12.87 -4.84 -8.59
C ARG A 146 -11.70 -5.57 -9.23
N MET A 147 -11.07 -4.97 -10.25
CA MET A 147 -9.90 -5.55 -10.91
C MET A 147 -8.71 -5.70 -9.96
N ILE A 148 -8.46 -4.69 -9.11
CA ILE A 148 -7.40 -4.77 -8.10
C ILE A 148 -7.77 -5.79 -7.02
N ARG A 149 -8.99 -5.73 -6.48
CA ARG A 149 -9.45 -6.67 -5.43
C ARG A 149 -9.42 -8.12 -5.89
N GLN A 150 -9.67 -8.41 -7.17
CA GLN A 150 -9.58 -9.76 -7.73
C GLN A 150 -8.14 -10.31 -7.77
N SER A 151 -7.13 -9.45 -7.66
CA SER A 151 -5.74 -9.87 -7.55
C SER A 151 -5.33 -10.26 -6.13
N PHE A 152 -6.16 -9.96 -5.12
CA PHE A 152 -5.87 -10.38 -3.75
C PHE A 152 -6.07 -11.88 -3.64
N ASP A 153 -5.05 -12.57 -3.12
CA ASP A 153 -5.07 -14.00 -2.88
C ASP A 153 -4.54 -14.33 -1.48
N GLY A 154 -4.66 -15.61 -1.10
CA GLY A 154 -3.94 -16.15 0.04
C GLY A 154 -4.21 -15.41 1.36
N PRO A 155 -3.17 -15.11 2.17
CA PRO A 155 -3.29 -14.43 3.45
C PRO A 155 -3.91 -13.03 3.35
N LEU A 156 -3.59 -12.28 2.28
CA LEU A 156 -4.09 -10.92 2.07
C LEU A 156 -5.61 -10.91 1.91
N GLU A 157 -6.15 -11.76 1.04
CA GLU A 157 -7.60 -11.85 0.85
C GLU A 157 -8.32 -12.20 2.16
N ARG A 158 -7.83 -13.21 2.89
CA ARG A 158 -8.44 -13.64 4.16
C ARG A 158 -8.35 -12.58 5.25
N ALA A 159 -7.24 -11.85 5.31
CA ALA A 159 -7.06 -10.74 6.24
C ALA A 159 -8.05 -9.62 5.96
N PHE A 160 -8.08 -9.19 4.70
CA PHE A 160 -8.95 -8.13 4.22
C PHE A 160 -10.43 -8.45 4.47
N ASP A 161 -10.89 -9.63 4.05
CA ASP A 161 -12.30 -10.02 4.21
C ASP A 161 -12.70 -10.12 5.67
N TYR A 162 -11.81 -10.65 6.51
CA TYR A 162 -12.03 -10.70 7.96
C TYR A 162 -12.15 -9.29 8.55
N TRP A 163 -11.20 -8.40 8.24
CA TRP A 163 -11.19 -7.04 8.77
C TRP A 163 -12.43 -6.26 8.31
N ARG A 164 -12.73 -6.31 7.01
CA ARG A 164 -13.87 -5.61 6.39
C ARG A 164 -15.22 -6.25 6.69
N SER A 165 -15.26 -7.42 7.34
CA SER A 165 -16.51 -8.01 7.84
C SER A 165 -17.18 -7.16 8.92
N ASN A 166 -16.41 -6.36 9.65
CA ASN A 166 -16.95 -5.39 10.59
C ASN A 166 -17.39 -4.12 9.84
N PRO A 167 -18.69 -3.74 9.86
CA PRO A 167 -19.17 -2.56 9.13
C PRO A 167 -18.60 -1.24 9.64
N LYS A 168 -17.94 -1.22 10.80
CA LYS A 168 -17.27 -0.06 11.40
C LYS A 168 -15.75 -0.12 11.28
N TRP A 169 -15.18 -0.98 10.43
CA TRP A 169 -13.72 -1.07 10.19
C TRP A 169 -13.08 0.31 9.98
N TYR A 170 -13.78 1.21 9.27
CA TYR A 170 -13.30 2.55 8.97
C TYR A 170 -13.23 3.49 10.18
N MET A 171 -13.78 3.09 11.34
CA MET A 171 -13.70 3.84 12.61
C MET A 171 -12.54 3.38 13.48
N HIS A 172 -11.63 2.58 12.92
CA HIS A 172 -10.38 2.23 13.55
C HIS A 172 -9.60 3.49 13.95
N ARG A 173 -9.07 3.51 15.17
CA ARG A 173 -8.47 4.68 15.82
C ARG A 173 -7.43 5.39 14.96
N VAL A 174 -6.58 4.64 14.25
CA VAL A 174 -5.57 5.21 13.33
C VAL A 174 -6.22 6.06 12.23
N LEU A 175 -7.29 5.56 11.63
CA LEU A 175 -7.98 6.25 10.53
C LEU A 175 -8.72 7.49 11.05
N ARG A 176 -9.26 7.41 12.28
CA ARG A 176 -9.88 8.55 12.96
C ARG A 176 -8.89 9.63 13.31
N ASP A 177 -7.77 9.26 13.92
CA ASP A 177 -6.68 10.17 14.27
C ASP A 177 -6.15 10.87 13.02
N ASP A 178 -6.02 10.12 11.93
CA ASP A 178 -5.61 10.66 10.64
C ASP A 178 -6.59 11.73 10.12
N CYS A 179 -7.87 11.39 10.06
CA CYS A 179 -8.92 12.33 9.69
C CYS A 179 -8.91 13.59 10.58
N ALA A 180 -8.68 13.44 11.89
CA ALA A 180 -8.61 14.57 12.82
C ALA A 180 -7.38 15.46 12.59
N ARG A 181 -6.20 14.85 12.39
CA ARG A 181 -4.93 15.56 12.10
C ARG A 181 -5.01 16.37 10.82
N MET A 182 -5.80 15.89 9.85
CA MET A 182 -6.07 16.58 8.59
C MET A 182 -7.12 17.69 8.69
N GLY A 183 -7.60 18.02 9.89
CA GLY A 183 -8.66 19.01 10.11
C GLY A 183 -10.03 18.52 9.63
N GLY A 184 -10.21 17.20 9.54
CA GLY A 184 -11.45 16.57 9.11
C GLY A 184 -12.53 16.50 10.20
N CYS A 185 -13.67 15.88 9.87
CA CYS A 185 -14.81 15.74 10.77
C CYS A 185 -14.47 15.02 12.09
N CYS A 186 -13.47 14.12 12.14
CA CYS A 186 -13.13 13.39 13.37
C CYS A 186 -12.48 14.27 14.44
N GLY A 187 -11.88 15.39 14.06
CA GLY A 187 -11.38 16.41 15.00
C GLY A 187 -12.46 17.42 15.41
N ARG A 188 -13.71 17.25 14.95
CA ARG A 188 -14.85 18.11 15.25
C ARG A 188 -16.00 17.31 15.85
N ASP A 189 -16.91 17.99 16.53
CA ASP A 189 -18.10 17.36 17.13
C ASP A 189 -19.26 17.18 16.13
N CYS A 190 -19.04 17.34 14.82
CA CYS A 190 -20.12 17.23 13.83
C CYS A 190 -20.59 15.78 13.63
N GLY A 191 -19.80 14.78 14.03
CA GLY A 191 -20.17 13.36 13.95
C GLY A 191 -20.43 12.85 12.52
N CYS A 192 -19.95 13.55 11.49
CA CYS A 192 -20.28 13.25 10.10
C CYS A 192 -19.74 11.87 9.68
N CYS A 193 -18.50 11.55 10.05
CA CYS A 193 -17.85 10.27 9.72
C CYS A 193 -18.58 9.08 10.37
N LEU A 194 -18.96 9.21 11.64
CA LEU A 194 -19.70 8.18 12.37
C LEU A 194 -21.09 7.89 11.78
N ARG A 195 -21.74 8.92 11.24
CA ARG A 195 -23.10 8.83 10.69
C ARG A 195 -23.11 8.35 9.23
N ARG A 196 -21.96 8.13 8.59
CA ARG A 196 -21.89 7.52 7.25
C ARG A 196 -22.27 6.06 7.35
N ARG A 197 -23.56 5.78 7.19
CA ARG A 197 -24.07 4.43 7.33
C ARG A 197 -23.95 3.66 6.00
N PRO A 198 -23.46 2.40 6.03
CA PRO A 198 -23.39 1.55 4.86
C PRO A 198 -24.74 1.10 4.27
N ASP A 199 -25.88 1.48 4.90
CA ASP A 199 -27.23 1.25 4.35
C ASP A 199 -27.68 2.38 3.40
N GLN A 200 -27.08 3.56 3.50
CA GLN A 200 -27.34 4.73 2.65
C GLN A 200 -26.27 4.94 1.59
N THR A 201 -25.05 4.49 1.87
CA THR A 201 -23.92 4.54 0.94
C THR A 201 -23.44 3.13 0.65
N ASP A 202 -22.94 2.89 -0.56
CA ASP A 202 -22.23 1.65 -0.87
C ASP A 202 -21.21 1.32 0.23
N ARG A 203 -21.14 0.05 0.69
CA ARG A 203 -20.16 -0.39 1.70
C ARG A 203 -18.72 -0.08 1.31
N ARG A 204 -18.47 0.15 0.02
CA ARG A 204 -17.15 0.50 -0.51
C ARG A 204 -16.78 1.98 -0.31
N THR A 205 -17.76 2.83 -0.01
CA THR A 205 -17.56 4.29 0.14
C THR A 205 -17.69 4.77 1.59
N VAL A 206 -17.90 3.85 2.55
CA VAL A 206 -17.82 4.21 3.97
C VAL A 206 -16.37 4.53 4.34
N GLY A 207 -16.20 5.60 5.10
CA GLY A 207 -14.87 6.08 5.50
C GLY A 207 -14.88 7.51 6.01
N HIS A 208 -13.68 8.02 6.28
CA HIS A 208 -13.51 9.39 6.75
C HIS A 208 -13.71 10.44 5.65
N CYS A 209 -13.87 11.70 6.06
CA CYS A 209 -14.02 12.79 5.11
C CYS A 209 -12.79 12.93 4.21
N THR A 210 -13.04 13.22 2.94
CA THR A 210 -12.04 13.64 1.96
C THR A 210 -12.20 15.13 1.69
N VAL A 211 -11.46 15.65 0.71
CA VAL A 211 -11.59 17.05 0.26
C VAL A 211 -13.01 17.41 -0.21
N GLU A 212 -13.75 16.42 -0.72
CA GLU A 212 -15.12 16.54 -1.24
C GLU A 212 -16.20 16.45 -0.14
N CYS A 213 -15.83 16.39 1.13
CA CYS A 213 -16.82 16.35 2.21
C CYS A 213 -17.54 17.69 2.39
N GLY A 214 -18.86 17.72 2.14
CA GLY A 214 -19.72 18.91 2.32
C GLY A 214 -19.58 19.57 3.69
N CYS A 215 -19.63 18.80 4.79
CA CYS A 215 -19.43 19.33 6.14
C CYS A 215 -18.04 19.97 6.34
N CYS A 216 -16.98 19.41 5.73
CA CYS A 216 -15.64 20.03 5.79
C CYS A 216 -15.57 21.29 4.94
N LYS A 217 -16.20 21.28 3.77
CA LYS A 217 -16.31 22.44 2.88
C LYS A 217 -17.05 23.60 3.54
N GLU A 218 -18.17 23.34 4.20
CA GLU A 218 -18.91 24.35 4.96
C GLU A 218 -18.09 24.90 6.13
N ALA A 219 -17.46 24.03 6.91
CA ALA A 219 -16.60 24.45 8.03
C ALA A 219 -15.40 25.28 7.56
N ARG A 220 -14.86 24.97 6.39
CA ARG A 220 -13.78 25.72 5.74
C ARG A 220 -14.25 27.09 5.22
N GLY A 221 -15.50 27.19 4.76
CA GLY A 221 -16.10 28.43 4.28
C GLY A 221 -15.71 28.84 2.85
N PHE A 222 -14.97 28.00 2.13
CA PHE A 222 -14.60 28.23 0.73
C PHE A 222 -14.41 26.92 -0.05
N GLU A 223 -14.57 27.00 -1.38
CA GLU A 223 -14.26 25.91 -2.31
C GLU A 223 -12.75 25.80 -2.50
N LEU A 224 -12.22 24.57 -2.50
CA LEU A 224 -10.86 24.31 -2.92
C LEU A 224 -10.76 24.42 -4.45
N SER A 225 -9.69 25.04 -4.95
CA SER A 225 -9.37 24.96 -6.38
C SER A 225 -9.02 23.52 -6.76
N GLU A 226 -9.03 23.17 -8.05
CA GLU A 226 -8.63 21.83 -8.48
C GLU A 226 -7.15 21.55 -8.12
N ASP A 227 -6.27 22.56 -8.22
CA ASP A 227 -4.87 22.46 -7.78
C ASP A 227 -4.75 22.20 -6.27
N ASP A 228 -5.58 22.87 -5.45
CA ASP A 228 -5.62 22.61 -4.00
C ASP A 228 -6.11 21.18 -3.72
N LYS A 229 -7.16 20.74 -4.42
CA LYS A 229 -7.70 19.39 -4.28
C LYS A 229 -6.66 18.35 -4.66
N GLU A 230 -5.91 18.57 -5.73
CA GLU A 230 -4.80 17.71 -6.14
C GLU A 230 -3.70 17.69 -5.08
N TYR A 231 -3.29 18.85 -4.57
CA TYR A 231 -2.31 18.94 -3.47
C TYR A 231 -2.76 18.16 -2.23
N PHE A 232 -4.03 18.32 -1.82
CA PHE A 232 -4.58 17.55 -0.72
C PHE A 232 -4.70 16.06 -1.08
N ALA A 233 -5.09 15.72 -2.30
CA ALA A 233 -5.20 14.33 -2.76
C ALA A 233 -3.84 13.64 -2.76
N MET A 234 -2.74 14.30 -3.14
CA MET A 234 -1.38 13.76 -2.98
C MET A 234 -1.05 13.50 -1.51
N ARG A 235 -1.52 14.37 -0.60
CA ARG A 235 -1.36 14.16 0.84
C ARG A 235 -2.25 13.03 1.39
N TYR A 236 -3.33 12.68 0.71
CA TYR A 236 -4.17 11.50 0.99
C TYR A 236 -3.77 10.27 0.17
N ALA A 237 -2.87 10.44 -0.81
CA ALA A 237 -2.41 9.38 -1.67
C ALA A 237 -1.50 8.50 -0.85
N VAL A 238 -1.72 7.22 -1.03
CA VAL A 238 -1.06 6.19 -0.25
C VAL A 238 0.24 5.91 -1.06
N SER A 239 0.25 5.93 -2.40
CA SER A 239 1.53 5.97 -3.13
C SER A 239 2.31 7.28 -2.89
N GLU A 240 3.53 7.19 -2.33
CA GLU A 240 4.42 8.33 -1.99
C GLU A 240 4.72 9.26 -3.16
N ASP A 241 4.62 8.75 -4.38
CA ASP A 241 4.92 9.54 -5.56
C ASP A 241 3.65 10.07 -6.20
N GLY A 242 3.40 11.36 -6.01
CA GLY A 242 2.54 12.15 -6.90
C GLY A 242 2.91 12.07 -8.39
N ASN A 243 3.96 11.31 -8.76
CA ASN A 243 4.25 10.87 -10.12
C ASN A 243 3.41 9.64 -10.53
N LYS A 244 2.09 9.73 -10.48
CA LYS A 244 1.26 8.81 -11.28
C LYS A 244 1.29 9.24 -12.74
N GLY A 245 2.33 8.79 -13.44
CA GLY A 245 2.38 8.73 -14.90
C GLY A 245 3.69 9.22 -15.48
N LEU A 246 4.49 8.27 -16.00
CA LEU A 246 5.73 8.45 -16.78
C LEU A 246 7.05 8.41 -15.98
N ASP A 247 7.36 7.37 -15.20
CA ASP A 247 8.79 7.00 -15.07
C ASP A 247 9.16 5.58 -14.60
N LEU A 248 8.64 4.54 -15.25
CA LEU A 248 9.19 3.18 -15.03
C LEU A 248 10.65 3.02 -15.54
N LYS A 249 11.20 3.99 -16.28
CA LYS A 249 12.54 3.90 -16.87
C LYS A 249 13.62 4.52 -16.00
N ASP A 250 13.36 5.64 -15.32
CA ASP A 250 14.36 6.24 -14.43
C ASP A 250 14.57 5.44 -13.13
N LEU A 251 13.55 4.73 -12.64
CA LEU A 251 13.70 3.79 -11.51
C LEU A 251 14.57 2.57 -11.88
N GLN A 252 14.45 2.04 -13.11
CA GLN A 252 15.35 0.98 -13.60
C GLN A 252 16.78 1.47 -13.78
N LEU A 253 16.98 2.69 -14.28
CA LEU A 253 18.31 3.29 -14.43
C LEU A 253 18.97 3.62 -13.08
N LYS A 254 18.22 4.09 -12.08
CA LYS A 254 18.71 4.30 -10.72
C LYS A 254 19.01 2.98 -10.01
N SER A 255 18.16 1.97 -10.17
CA SER A 255 18.38 0.63 -9.63
C SER A 255 19.64 -0.03 -10.23
N LEU A 256 19.85 0.09 -11.55
CA LEU A 256 21.09 -0.35 -12.22
C LEU A 256 22.32 0.46 -11.81
N GLY A 257 22.15 1.75 -11.49
CA GLY A 257 23.20 2.60 -10.93
C GLY A 257 23.65 2.13 -9.55
N MET A 258 22.70 1.85 -8.65
CA MET A 258 22.98 1.36 -7.30
C MET A 258 23.58 -0.06 -7.31
N GLN A 259 23.11 -0.95 -8.19
CA GLN A 259 23.68 -2.29 -8.34
C GLN A 259 25.14 -2.27 -8.82
N ASN A 260 25.49 -1.36 -9.75
CA ASN A 260 26.88 -1.20 -10.18
C ASN A 260 27.78 -0.66 -9.08
N GLN A 261 27.27 0.22 -8.22
CA GLN A 261 28.03 0.80 -7.12
C GLN A 261 28.29 -0.23 -6.01
N HIS A 262 27.31 -1.08 -5.69
CA HIS A 262 27.47 -2.21 -4.76
C HIS A 262 28.45 -3.27 -5.28
N LEU A 263 28.43 -3.55 -6.59
CA LEU A 263 29.37 -4.51 -7.20
C LEU A 263 30.82 -4.00 -7.13
N GLN A 264 31.04 -2.70 -7.35
CA GLN A 264 32.37 -2.09 -7.22
C GLN A 264 32.91 -2.10 -5.78
N GLN A 265 32.04 -1.91 -4.78
CA GLN A 265 32.41 -1.99 -3.36
C GLN A 265 32.68 -3.43 -2.88
N ALA A 266 31.97 -4.42 -3.43
CA ALA A 266 32.19 -5.84 -3.11
C ALA A 266 33.54 -6.33 -3.67
N LEU A 267 33.88 -5.96 -4.91
CA LEU A 267 35.16 -6.32 -5.54
C LEU A 267 36.37 -5.71 -4.82
N THR A 268 36.23 -4.52 -4.24
CA THR A 268 37.28 -3.90 -3.43
C THR A 268 37.46 -4.61 -2.08
N LYS A 269 36.36 -5.06 -1.43
CA LYS A 269 36.42 -5.84 -0.19
C LYS A 269 36.98 -7.25 -0.38
N GLU A 270 36.70 -7.89 -1.51
CA GLU A 270 37.26 -9.22 -1.82
C GLU A 270 38.76 -9.16 -2.12
N ALA A 271 39.23 -8.15 -2.86
CA ALA A 271 40.66 -7.94 -3.09
C ALA A 271 41.44 -7.75 -1.76
N MET A 272 40.85 -7.06 -0.78
CA MET A 272 41.45 -6.91 0.55
C MET A 272 41.44 -8.20 1.39
N LYS A 273 40.45 -9.08 1.19
CA LYS A 273 40.40 -10.40 1.84
C LYS A 273 41.39 -11.39 1.23
N GLU A 274 41.59 -11.33 -0.08
CA GLU A 274 42.51 -12.22 -0.79
C GLU A 274 43.98 -11.94 -0.41
N ASP A 275 44.32 -10.67 -0.16
CA ASP A 275 45.64 -10.30 0.39
C ASP A 275 45.82 -10.72 1.86
N LEU A 276 44.74 -10.81 2.64
CA LEU A 276 44.77 -11.24 4.05
C LEU A 276 44.92 -12.77 4.21
N ILE A 277 44.47 -13.55 3.23
CA ILE A 277 44.50 -15.03 3.27
C ILE A 277 45.85 -15.59 2.81
N ARG A 278 46.76 -14.77 2.26
CA ARG A 278 48.07 -15.22 1.74
C ARG A 278 49.17 -15.45 2.79
N TYR A 279 48.89 -15.24 4.07
CA TYR A 279 49.80 -15.57 5.17
C TYR A 279 49.25 -16.73 6.01
N GLU A 280 49.34 -17.95 5.47
CA GLU A 280 49.17 -19.18 6.25
C GLU A 280 50.45 -19.46 7.05
N PHE A 281 50.38 -19.32 8.37
CA PHE A 281 51.46 -19.66 9.29
C PHE A 281 51.50 -21.17 9.56
N SER A 282 52.70 -21.75 9.43
CA SER A 282 53.03 -23.10 9.88
C SER A 282 52.84 -23.28 11.39
N ASP A 283 52.50 -24.52 11.79
CA ASP A 283 52.13 -25.03 13.13
C ASP A 283 52.99 -24.63 14.36
N GLY A 284 54.00 -23.78 14.22
CA GLY A 284 54.77 -23.21 15.34
C GLY A 284 54.25 -21.89 15.90
N ALA A 285 53.28 -21.22 15.25
CA ALA A 285 52.84 -19.87 15.64
C ALA A 285 51.71 -19.84 16.69
N VAL A 286 51.06 -20.98 16.96
CA VAL A 286 49.93 -21.04 17.92
C VAL A 286 50.42 -20.90 19.37
N GLU A 287 51.60 -21.44 19.70
CA GLU A 287 52.19 -21.29 21.05
C GLU A 287 52.68 -19.86 21.34
N GLU A 288 53.01 -19.07 20.31
CA GLU A 288 53.44 -17.68 20.48
C GLU A 288 52.23 -16.73 20.60
N PHE A 289 51.11 -17.07 19.98
CA PHE A 289 49.85 -16.32 20.06
C PHE A 289 49.19 -16.48 21.44
N GLU A 290 49.20 -17.69 22.02
CA GLU A 290 48.69 -17.91 23.38
C GLU A 290 49.50 -17.15 24.44
N ARG A 291 50.80 -16.90 24.19
CA ARG A 291 51.64 -16.09 25.08
C ARG A 291 51.30 -14.59 25.02
N TYR A 292 50.72 -14.14 23.89
CA TYR A 292 50.34 -12.73 23.67
C TYR A 292 48.99 -12.36 24.28
N ILE A 293 48.11 -13.34 24.53
CA ILE A 293 46.76 -13.12 25.09
C ILE A 293 46.79 -13.03 26.63
N PHE A 294 47.83 -13.54 27.29
CA PHE A 294 47.90 -13.66 28.75
C PHE A 294 48.94 -12.76 29.44
N GLU A 295 49.59 -11.83 28.74
CA GLU A 295 50.42 -10.80 29.37
C GLU A 295 49.58 -9.53 29.59
N ASP A 296 49.33 -9.22 30.86
CA ASP A 296 48.62 -8.04 31.37
C ASP A 296 49.14 -6.73 30.75
N ASP A 297 48.18 -5.91 30.33
CA ASP A 297 48.12 -4.44 30.33
C ASP A 297 49.44 -3.66 30.33
N THR A 298 49.59 -2.79 29.32
CA THR A 298 49.56 -1.32 29.47
C THR A 298 50.06 -0.66 28.19
N ILE A 299 49.21 -0.30 27.21
CA ILE A 299 49.59 0.71 26.19
C ILE A 299 48.37 1.55 25.80
N ASP A 300 48.63 2.85 25.75
CA ASP A 300 47.76 4.02 25.79
C ASP A 300 46.80 4.22 24.60
N ASP A 301 45.67 4.87 24.93
CA ASP A 301 44.76 5.57 24.03
C ASP A 301 45.55 6.53 23.13
N ASP A 302 45.52 6.32 21.81
CA ASP A 302 45.67 7.40 20.81
C ASP A 302 45.16 6.92 19.43
N GLU A 303 44.14 7.64 18.94
CA GLU A 303 43.90 7.98 17.52
C GLU A 303 43.59 6.84 16.52
N ALA A 304 42.28 6.55 16.37
CA ALA A 304 41.73 6.05 15.11
C ALA A 304 40.49 6.88 14.73
N GLU A 305 40.70 7.99 14.02
CA GLU A 305 39.67 8.72 13.28
C GLU A 305 39.06 7.78 12.22
N PHE A 306 37.82 7.33 12.46
CA PHE A 306 36.95 6.81 11.42
C PHE A 306 36.25 7.99 10.75
N THR A 307 36.47 8.16 9.44
CA THR A 307 35.72 9.12 8.62
C THR A 307 34.40 8.48 8.20
N ASP A 308 33.31 9.02 8.75
CA ASP A 308 31.93 8.64 8.51
C ASP A 308 31.45 9.11 7.12
N ASP A 309 31.98 8.54 6.03
CA ASP A 309 31.53 8.88 4.68
C ASP A 309 30.41 7.95 4.19
N GLU A 310 29.21 8.53 4.17
CA GLU A 310 28.08 8.29 3.28
C GLU A 310 27.52 6.85 3.25
N CYS A 311 26.80 6.51 4.33
CA CYS A 311 25.66 5.60 4.19
C CYS A 311 24.62 6.28 3.27
N PRO A 312 24.24 5.70 2.11
CA PRO A 312 23.17 6.28 1.31
C PRO A 312 21.90 6.35 2.17
N PRO A 313 21.09 7.41 2.05
CA PRO A 313 19.84 7.48 2.79
C PRO A 313 19.01 6.27 2.37
N VAL A 314 18.76 5.36 3.31
CA VAL A 314 17.67 4.42 3.17
C VAL A 314 16.46 5.30 2.88
N GLU A 315 15.82 5.14 1.73
CA GLU A 315 14.50 5.72 1.48
C GLU A 315 13.60 5.12 2.56
N GLU A 316 13.52 5.82 3.68
CA GLU A 316 12.80 5.43 4.87
C GLU A 316 11.33 5.51 4.45
N GLU A 317 10.73 4.36 4.08
CA GLU A 317 9.29 4.26 3.81
C GLU A 317 8.56 5.10 4.85
N ASP A 318 7.76 6.08 4.40
CA ASP A 318 7.10 7.01 5.30
C ASP A 318 6.31 6.19 6.34
N PRO A 319 6.71 6.25 7.63
CA PRO A 319 6.05 5.50 8.69
C PRO A 319 4.53 5.77 8.73
N TYR A 320 4.10 6.90 8.18
CA TYR A 320 2.71 7.27 8.01
C TYR A 320 1.96 6.40 6.99
N TYR A 321 2.50 6.19 5.78
CA TYR A 321 1.87 5.34 4.75
C TYR A 321 1.63 3.93 5.27
N ARG A 322 2.69 3.33 5.80
CA ARG A 322 2.67 1.97 6.34
C ARG A 322 1.61 1.84 7.44
N ARG A 323 1.48 2.85 8.30
CA ARG A 323 0.46 2.89 9.36
C ARG A 323 -0.97 2.93 8.81
N ILE A 324 -1.24 3.74 7.78
CA ILE A 324 -2.58 3.81 7.15
C ILE A 324 -2.91 2.51 6.42
N CYS A 325 -1.94 1.90 5.73
CA CYS A 325 -2.11 0.63 5.05
C CYS A 325 -2.41 -0.51 6.05
N LEU A 326 -1.62 -0.63 7.12
CA LEU A 326 -1.83 -1.60 8.20
C LEU A 326 -3.23 -1.49 8.81
N ALA A 327 -3.67 -0.27 9.11
CA ALA A 327 -5.01 -0.04 9.66
C ALA A 327 -6.14 -0.32 8.65
N SER A 328 -5.96 0.04 7.38
CA SER A 328 -7.03 -0.03 6.36
C SER A 328 -7.26 -1.43 5.81
N ILE A 329 -6.19 -2.23 5.71
CA ILE A 329 -6.22 -3.58 5.12
C ILE A 329 -6.25 -4.67 6.20
N TRP A 330 -5.48 -4.50 7.28
CA TRP A 330 -5.23 -5.56 8.25
C TRP A 330 -5.88 -5.30 9.62
N GLY A 331 -6.33 -4.06 9.88
CA GLY A 331 -6.80 -3.64 11.22
C GLY A 331 -5.67 -3.60 12.26
N LEU A 332 -4.42 -3.46 11.81
CA LEU A 332 -3.24 -3.51 12.65
C LEU A 332 -2.72 -2.11 12.99
N VAL A 333 -2.02 -2.02 14.11
CA VAL A 333 -1.24 -0.84 14.52
C VAL A 333 0.15 -1.29 14.89
N ASP A 334 1.16 -0.61 14.34
CA ASP A 334 2.54 -0.97 14.60
C ASP A 334 2.87 -0.85 16.10
N GLY A 335 3.55 -1.86 16.64
CA GLY A 335 3.82 -1.97 18.09
C GLY A 335 2.62 -2.20 19.02
N ASN A 336 1.38 -2.33 18.52
CA ASN A 336 0.20 -2.61 19.35
C ASN A 336 -0.32 -4.06 19.19
N PHE A 337 -0.61 -4.71 20.31
CA PHE A 337 -1.08 -6.11 20.38
C PHE A 337 -2.55 -6.23 20.82
N GLU A 338 -3.27 -5.11 20.95
CA GLU A 338 -4.73 -5.10 21.21
C GLU A 338 -5.51 -5.75 20.06
N ASP A 339 -6.68 -6.33 20.36
CA ASP A 339 -7.54 -6.88 19.30
C ASP A 339 -7.86 -5.78 18.27
N PRO A 340 -7.69 -6.06 16.95
CA PRO A 340 -8.05 -5.11 15.88
C PRO A 340 -9.43 -4.47 16.04
N PHE A 341 -10.40 -5.18 16.62
CA PHE A 341 -11.74 -4.67 16.82
C PHE A 341 -11.90 -3.83 18.08
N ASP A 342 -11.07 -4.00 19.10
CA ASP A 342 -11.03 -3.12 20.28
C ASP A 342 -10.51 -1.72 19.92
N LEU A 343 -9.78 -1.61 18.80
CA LEU A 343 -9.31 -0.36 18.22
C LEU A 343 -10.37 0.37 17.39
N ILE A 344 -11.55 -0.22 17.21
CA ILE A 344 -12.68 0.45 16.56
C ILE A 344 -13.39 1.28 17.61
N ASP A 345 -13.30 2.60 17.46
CA ASP A 345 -13.99 3.48 18.38
C ASP A 345 -15.51 3.32 18.25
N GLU A 346 -16.14 3.06 19.38
CA GLU A 346 -17.58 3.07 19.45
C GLU A 346 -18.13 4.46 19.14
N ALA A 347 -19.38 4.48 18.66
CA ALA A 347 -20.11 5.73 18.54
C ALA A 347 -20.09 6.42 19.90
N PRO A 348 -19.60 7.67 20.05
CA PRO A 348 -20.02 8.47 21.17
C PRO A 348 -21.55 8.40 21.23
N ILE A 349 -22.09 8.17 22.43
CA ILE A 349 -23.52 8.25 22.68
C ILE A 349 -23.89 9.73 22.44
N CYS A 350 -24.16 10.08 21.18
CA CYS A 350 -24.69 11.39 20.86
C CYS A 350 -26.08 11.46 21.49
N ASP A 351 -26.17 12.15 22.62
CA ASP A 351 -27.43 12.53 23.21
C ASP A 351 -28.24 13.29 22.12
N PRO A 352 -29.47 12.87 21.75
CA PRO A 352 -30.16 13.35 20.56
C PRO A 352 -30.56 14.84 20.58
N THR A 353 -30.13 15.61 21.58
CA THR A 353 -30.59 16.98 21.84
C THR A 353 -30.15 18.01 20.80
N TRP A 354 -29.27 17.66 19.85
CA TRP A 354 -28.83 18.55 18.76
C TRP A 354 -29.57 18.26 17.44
N GLN A 355 -30.89 18.09 17.50
CA GLN A 355 -31.71 18.36 16.32
C GLN A 355 -31.56 19.84 15.96
N PHE A 356 -31.07 20.10 14.75
CA PHE A 356 -30.97 21.42 14.14
C PHE A 356 -32.19 22.29 14.44
N VAL A 357 -32.04 23.27 15.34
CA VAL A 357 -32.96 24.39 15.49
C VAL A 357 -32.70 25.32 14.31
N GLY A 358 -33.26 25.00 13.16
CA GLY A 358 -32.96 25.69 11.92
C GLY A 358 -33.99 25.46 10.82
N ASN A 359 -35.29 25.53 11.15
CA ASN A 359 -36.32 25.81 10.17
C ASN A 359 -37.55 26.42 10.86
N LYS A 360 -37.50 27.73 11.05
CA LYS A 360 -38.67 28.53 11.43
C LYS A 360 -39.45 28.84 10.15
N LEU A 361 -40.25 27.87 9.70
CA LEU A 361 -41.30 28.11 8.70
C LEU A 361 -42.39 28.94 9.39
N VAL A 362 -42.37 30.25 9.15
CA VAL A 362 -43.51 31.13 9.46
C VAL A 362 -44.56 30.86 8.39
N ALA A 363 -45.48 29.95 8.70
CA ALA A 363 -46.80 29.92 8.10
C ALA A 363 -47.78 30.13 9.26
N GLN A 364 -48.26 31.36 9.43
CA GLN A 364 -49.41 31.62 10.28
C GLN A 364 -50.53 32.13 9.39
N GLU A 365 -51.59 31.34 9.44
CA GLU A 365 -52.74 31.28 8.56
C GLU A 365 -53.60 32.55 8.65
N GLU A 366 -54.14 32.94 7.50
CA GLU A 366 -55.25 33.87 7.36
C GLU A 366 -56.46 33.29 8.09
N ASN A 367 -56.98 34.03 9.07
CA ASN A 367 -58.19 33.68 9.80
C ASN A 367 -59.34 34.56 9.29
N ASP A 368 -60.00 34.10 8.23
CA ASP A 368 -61.29 34.62 7.78
C ASP A 368 -62.40 34.07 8.70
N SER A 369 -62.68 34.79 9.79
CA SER A 369 -63.82 34.53 10.66
C SER A 369 -65.09 35.20 10.11
N VAL A 370 -65.87 34.42 9.37
CA VAL A 370 -67.23 34.74 8.94
C VAL A 370 -68.19 34.79 10.13
N MET A 371 -69.01 35.84 10.10
CA MET A 371 -70.15 36.11 10.96
C MET A 371 -71.19 34.97 11.02
N SER A 372 -71.68 34.66 12.21
CA SER A 372 -73.09 34.30 12.38
C SER A 372 -73.64 34.85 13.70
N GLU A 373 -74.61 35.75 13.55
CA GLU A 373 -75.57 36.15 14.57
C GLU A 373 -76.43 34.94 14.95
N THR A 374 -76.75 34.75 16.24
CA THR A 374 -78.12 34.70 16.78
C THR A 374 -78.16 34.32 18.27
N VAL A 375 -79.16 34.89 18.97
CA VAL A 375 -79.70 34.62 20.33
C VAL A 375 -78.74 34.95 21.49
N TRP A 376 -78.93 36.02 22.29
CA TRP A 376 -80.12 36.53 22.98
C TRP A 376 -80.09 38.05 23.15
#